data_AF-A0AA35U2D7-F1
#
_entry.id   AF-A0AA35U2D7-F1
#
_cell.length_a   1.000
_cell.length_b   1.000
_cell.length_c   1.000
_cell.angle_alpha   90.00
_cell.angle_beta   90.00
_cell.angle_gamma   90.00
#
_symmetry.space_group_name_H-M   'P 1'
#
loop_
_entity.id
_entity.type
_entity.pdbx_description
1 polymer ?
#
loop_
_entity_poly.entity_id
_entity_poly.type
_entity_poly.pdbx_seq_one_letter_code
_entity_poly.pdbx_strand_id
1 'polypeptide(L)'
;MAEGGEELSVPGEEEERGASPGETGKSKAGKKKRRGKKRGEPGAVAVAPTAEDTGPVLPARTAVPVTSVPKVSSKNLQELLHKLSVDERTKPHQFWDTQPVPKLEDKVDESGPLEPDKSEVREEPYSLSDKFIWDELDLNDDAQIGELYCLLNENYVEDEDNMFRFDYSKRFLCWALQPPGWKKVWHCGIRVCSNRKLVGFISAVPAHVRIKDHEQLMVEINFLCVHKKLRSKRVAPVLIKEITRRVNREGIFQAVYTAGVLLPKPISVCR
;
A
#
# COMPACT_ATOMS: atom_id res chain seq x y z
N MET A 1 72.03 15.19 20.44
CA MET A 1 71.63 13.78 20.56
C MET A 1 70.97 13.44 19.23
N ALA A 2 71.71 12.96 18.23
CA ALA A 2 72.13 11.55 18.05
C ALA A 2 70.90 10.64 18.07
N GLU A 3 70.54 9.81 17.09
CA GLU A 3 71.08 9.30 15.82
C GLU A 3 69.88 8.73 15.03
N GLY A 4 69.87 8.79 13.70
CA GLY A 4 69.97 7.58 12.83
C GLY A 4 68.62 7.32 12.13
N GLY A 5 68.50 7.15 10.81
CA GLY A 5 69.45 6.72 9.79
C GLY A 5 69.01 5.37 9.21
N GLU A 6 68.98 5.29 7.87
CA GLU A 6 68.83 4.12 6.97
C GLU A 6 67.40 3.67 6.60
N GLU A 7 66.89 3.85 5.36
CA GLU A 7 67.29 3.46 3.98
C GLU A 7 66.99 2.01 3.55
N LEU A 8 66.27 1.94 2.42
CA LEU A 8 66.25 0.92 1.34
C LEU A 8 65.77 -0.51 1.68
N SER A 9 64.93 -1.17 0.88
CA SER A 9 65.04 -1.36 -0.57
C SER A 9 63.82 -2.13 -1.13
N VAL A 10 63.49 -1.86 -2.40
CA VAL A 10 62.67 -2.69 -3.32
C VAL A 10 63.67 -3.41 -4.25
N PRO A 11 63.47 -4.68 -4.67
CA PRO A 11 62.84 -5.03 -5.97
C PRO A 11 62.05 -6.37 -5.87
N GLY A 12 61.33 -6.94 -6.84
CA GLY A 12 61.09 -6.79 -8.29
C GLY A 12 59.92 -7.75 -8.65
N GLU A 13 59.05 -7.38 -9.58
CA GLU A 13 58.94 -8.00 -10.93
C GLU A 13 58.69 -9.52 -10.94
N GLU A 14 57.50 -9.95 -11.37
CA GLU A 14 57.36 -10.78 -12.58
C GLU A 14 55.91 -10.82 -13.10
N GLU A 15 55.84 -10.91 -14.41
CA GLU A 15 54.73 -10.77 -15.34
C GLU A 15 54.19 -12.18 -15.70
N GLU A 16 52.87 -12.36 -15.85
CA GLU A 16 52.38 -13.22 -16.92
C GLU A 16 50.96 -12.86 -17.39
N ARG A 17 50.88 -12.58 -18.69
CA ARG A 17 49.67 -12.46 -19.51
C ARG A 17 49.31 -13.83 -20.08
N GLY A 18 48.02 -14.03 -20.39
CA GLY A 18 47.60 -15.05 -21.37
C GLY A 18 46.21 -15.60 -21.07
N ALA A 19 45.14 -14.99 -21.57
CA ALA A 19 44.51 -15.28 -22.87
C ALA A 19 43.68 -16.59 -22.90
N SER A 20 42.35 -16.44 -22.94
CA SER A 20 41.45 -17.37 -23.64
C SER A 20 41.76 -17.36 -25.15
N PRO A 21 41.39 -18.38 -25.95
CA PRO A 21 40.05 -18.36 -26.55
C PRO A 21 39.45 -19.71 -27.05
N GLY A 22 38.13 -19.68 -27.28
CA GLY A 22 37.45 -20.33 -28.43
C GLY A 22 37.00 -21.79 -28.25
N GLU A 23 35.96 -22.29 -28.92
CA GLU A 23 35.04 -21.70 -29.89
C GLU A 23 33.94 -22.72 -30.25
N THR A 24 32.75 -22.22 -30.59
CA THR A 24 31.80 -22.72 -31.62
C THR A 24 31.08 -24.08 -31.54
N GLY A 25 29.74 -23.99 -31.51
CA GLY A 25 28.96 -24.14 -32.75
C GLY A 25 28.12 -25.41 -32.92
N LYS A 26 26.78 -25.28 -32.89
CA LYS A 26 25.93 -25.35 -34.11
C LYS A 26 24.43 -25.25 -33.82
N SER A 27 23.83 -24.49 -34.72
CA SER A 27 22.44 -24.16 -35.01
C SER A 27 21.54 -25.35 -35.41
N LYS A 28 20.21 -25.16 -35.26
CA LYS A 28 19.22 -25.54 -36.29
C LYS A 28 17.94 -24.72 -36.18
N ALA A 29 17.61 -24.08 -37.30
CA ALA A 29 16.36 -23.39 -37.60
C ALA A 29 15.37 -24.33 -38.31
N GLY A 30 14.08 -24.02 -38.21
CA GLY A 30 12.98 -24.56 -39.04
C GLY A 30 11.64 -24.44 -38.30
N LYS A 31 10.52 -23.99 -38.86
CA LYS A 31 10.12 -23.76 -40.25
C LYS A 31 8.83 -22.91 -40.24
N LYS A 32 8.74 -21.97 -41.19
CA LYS A 32 7.58 -21.16 -41.60
C LYS A 32 6.22 -21.89 -41.60
N LYS A 33 5.14 -21.15 -41.28
CA LYS A 33 3.93 -21.10 -42.13
C LYS A 33 3.31 -19.69 -42.12
N ARG A 34 3.48 -18.97 -43.22
CA ARG A 34 2.62 -17.85 -43.66
C ARG A 34 1.45 -18.46 -44.45
N ARG A 35 0.25 -17.90 -44.29
CA ARG A 35 -0.73 -17.73 -45.38
C ARG A 35 -1.18 -16.27 -45.37
N GLY A 36 -0.92 -15.56 -46.47
CA GLY A 36 -1.66 -14.34 -46.83
C GLY A 36 -3.09 -14.69 -47.28
N LYS A 37 -3.95 -13.80 -47.78
CA LYS A 37 -3.80 -12.50 -48.46
C LYS A 37 -5.25 -12.01 -48.70
N LYS A 38 -5.58 -10.73 -48.51
CA LYS A 38 -5.98 -9.71 -49.53
C LYS A 38 -6.56 -8.54 -48.71
N ARG A 39 -6.03 -7.30 -48.70
CA ARG A 39 -5.83 -6.26 -49.74
C ARG A 39 -7.11 -5.87 -50.49
N GLY A 40 -7.53 -4.62 -50.27
CA GLY A 40 -8.57 -3.89 -51.02
C GLY A 40 -8.92 -2.55 -50.35
N GLU A 41 -8.04 -1.56 -50.48
CA GLU A 41 -8.39 -0.13 -50.59
C GLU A 41 -8.44 0.20 -52.11
N PRO A 42 -8.97 1.36 -52.60
CA PRO A 42 -9.13 2.65 -51.93
C PRO A 42 -10.43 3.42 -52.25
N GLY A 43 -10.64 4.59 -51.62
CA GLY A 43 -11.60 5.58 -52.12
C GLY A 43 -11.90 6.70 -51.13
N ALA A 44 -11.22 7.84 -51.30
CA ALA A 44 -11.49 9.08 -50.58
C ALA A 44 -12.83 9.73 -51.00
N VAL A 45 -13.40 10.56 -50.12
CA VAL A 45 -13.90 11.95 -50.37
C VAL A 45 -15.02 12.29 -49.36
N ALA A 46 -14.65 13.15 -48.40
CA ALA A 46 -15.27 14.40 -47.97
C ALA A 46 -16.73 14.53 -47.45
N VAL A 47 -16.83 15.50 -46.54
CA VAL A 47 -17.96 16.39 -46.17
C VAL A 47 -18.99 15.85 -45.18
N ALA A 48 -18.99 16.48 -43.99
CA ALA A 48 -20.10 16.48 -43.04
C ALA A 48 -21.30 17.26 -43.62
N PRO A 49 -22.53 16.88 -43.27
CA PRO A 49 -23.25 17.79 -42.39
C PRO A 49 -24.06 17.08 -41.29
N THR A 50 -24.30 17.89 -40.27
CA THR A 50 -25.26 17.78 -39.18
C THR A 50 -26.58 17.08 -39.55
N ALA A 51 -27.00 16.12 -38.72
CA ALA A 51 -28.39 15.75 -38.55
C ALA A 51 -28.62 15.31 -37.10
N GLU A 52 -29.60 15.95 -36.49
CA GLU A 52 -30.17 15.66 -35.19
C GLU A 52 -30.68 14.21 -35.16
N ASP A 53 -30.38 13.47 -34.09
CA ASP A 53 -31.09 12.22 -33.80
C ASP A 53 -31.59 12.24 -32.35
N THR A 54 -32.92 12.33 -32.30
CA THR A 54 -33.79 12.27 -31.14
C THR A 54 -33.69 10.91 -30.46
N GLY A 55 -32.92 10.84 -29.38
CA GLY A 55 -32.95 9.71 -28.46
C GLY A 55 -34.31 9.61 -27.73
N PRO A 56 -34.80 8.39 -27.43
CA PRO A 56 -36.08 8.20 -26.79
C PRO A 56 -36.09 8.76 -25.36
N VAL A 57 -37.05 9.65 -25.11
CA VAL A 57 -37.35 10.25 -23.80
C VAL A 57 -37.80 9.16 -22.83
N LEU A 58 -36.98 8.90 -21.80
CA LEU A 58 -37.36 8.08 -20.65
C LEU A 58 -38.34 8.88 -19.77
N PRO A 59 -39.42 8.28 -19.24
CA PRO A 59 -40.39 9.00 -18.45
C PRO A 59 -39.78 9.46 -17.12
N ALA A 60 -40.06 10.71 -16.76
CA ALA A 60 -39.66 11.35 -15.51
C ALA A 60 -40.15 10.53 -14.31
N ARG A 61 -39.22 10.00 -13.51
CA ARG A 61 -39.53 9.37 -12.23
C ARG A 61 -39.89 10.46 -11.24
N THR A 62 -41.14 10.46 -10.80
CA THR A 62 -41.67 11.23 -9.68
C THR A 62 -40.76 11.08 -8.45
N ALA A 63 -40.38 12.21 -7.86
CA ALA A 63 -39.60 12.26 -6.62
C ALA A 63 -40.34 11.53 -5.49
N VAL A 64 -39.69 10.54 -4.89
CA VAL A 64 -40.15 9.88 -3.67
C VAL A 64 -39.64 10.72 -2.48
N PRO A 65 -40.47 11.11 -1.52
CA PRO A 65 -39.99 11.85 -0.35
C PRO A 65 -39.06 10.95 0.47
N VAL A 66 -37.85 11.44 0.75
CA VAL A 66 -36.88 10.78 1.63
C VAL A 66 -37.39 10.89 3.06
N THR A 67 -38.20 9.92 3.48
CA THR A 67 -38.57 9.75 4.88
C THR A 67 -37.43 9.04 5.62
N SER A 68 -36.83 9.79 6.56
CA SER A 68 -36.09 9.33 7.75
C SER A 68 -35.03 8.24 7.55
N VAL A 69 -33.77 8.67 7.59
CA VAL A 69 -32.61 7.81 7.90
C VAL A 69 -32.87 7.12 9.26
N PRO A 70 -32.83 5.78 9.37
CA PRO A 70 -32.96 5.14 10.67
C PRO A 70 -31.69 5.42 11.47
N LYS A 71 -31.84 6.10 12.62
CA LYS A 71 -30.79 6.22 13.64
C LYS A 71 -30.42 4.81 14.11
N VAL A 72 -29.27 4.30 13.68
CA VAL A 72 -28.69 3.07 14.23
C VAL A 72 -28.35 3.35 15.69
N SER A 73 -29.10 2.74 16.60
CA SER A 73 -28.88 2.82 18.04
C SER A 73 -27.64 2.04 18.45
N SER A 74 -26.89 2.56 19.43
CA SER A 74 -25.69 1.94 20.03
C SER A 74 -25.90 0.50 20.51
N LYS A 75 -27.16 0.11 20.77
CA LYS A 75 -27.55 -1.25 21.15
C LYS A 75 -27.35 -2.27 20.02
N ASN A 76 -27.58 -1.89 18.77
CA ASN A 76 -27.39 -2.78 17.62
C ASN A 76 -25.90 -3.01 17.30
N LEU A 77 -25.05 -2.02 17.59
CA LEU A 77 -23.60 -2.16 17.51
C LEU A 77 -23.10 -3.16 18.56
N GLN A 78 -23.58 -3.07 19.80
CA GLN A 78 -23.22 -4.02 20.86
C GLN A 78 -23.65 -5.44 20.52
N GLU A 79 -24.83 -5.65 19.92
CA GLU A 79 -25.33 -6.97 19.56
C GLU A 79 -24.60 -7.58 18.34
N LEU A 80 -24.25 -6.76 17.34
CA LEU A 80 -23.43 -7.17 16.20
C LEU A 80 -21.99 -7.49 16.62
N LEU A 81 -21.41 -6.65 17.49
CA LEU A 81 -20.16 -6.95 18.18
C LEU A 81 -20.31 -8.24 18.98
N HIS A 82 -21.41 -8.46 19.70
CA HIS A 82 -21.60 -9.64 20.52
C HIS A 82 -21.54 -10.95 19.72
N LYS A 83 -22.12 -10.97 18.51
CA LYS A 83 -22.11 -12.12 17.60
C LYS A 83 -20.76 -12.37 16.93
N LEU A 84 -19.97 -11.32 16.67
CA LEU A 84 -18.63 -11.42 16.08
C LEU A 84 -17.52 -11.69 17.11
N SER A 85 -17.76 -11.49 18.40
CA SER A 85 -16.68 -11.28 19.38
C SER A 85 -16.64 -12.20 20.60
N VAL A 86 -17.41 -13.29 20.66
CA VAL A 86 -17.25 -14.23 21.80
C VAL A 86 -15.84 -14.87 21.79
N ASP A 87 -15.27 -15.12 20.60
CA ASP A 87 -13.97 -15.80 20.47
C ASP A 87 -12.75 -14.85 20.26
N GLU A 88 -13.01 -13.57 19.95
CA GLU A 88 -11.96 -12.55 19.77
C GLU A 88 -11.75 -11.67 21.01
N ARG A 89 -12.76 -11.48 21.87
CA ARG A 89 -12.63 -10.67 23.11
C ARG A 89 -11.64 -11.23 24.13
N THR A 90 -11.33 -12.52 24.07
CA THR A 90 -10.48 -13.22 25.03
C THR A 90 -9.03 -13.36 24.57
N LYS A 91 -8.70 -12.97 23.32
CA LYS A 91 -7.35 -13.11 22.77
C LYS A 91 -6.54 -11.83 23.01
N PRO A 92 -5.38 -11.90 23.69
CA PRO A 92 -4.54 -10.73 23.89
C PRO A 92 -3.96 -10.24 22.56
N HIS A 93 -4.18 -8.98 22.22
CA HIS A 93 -3.62 -8.37 21.01
C HIS A 93 -2.24 -7.77 21.33
N GLN A 94 -1.21 -8.62 21.42
CA GLN A 94 0.16 -8.22 21.83
C GLN A 94 0.72 -6.96 21.16
N PHE A 95 0.30 -6.66 19.93
CA PHE A 95 0.66 -5.41 19.25
C PHE A 95 -0.26 -4.25 19.64
N TRP A 96 -1.58 -4.40 19.47
CA TRP A 96 -2.55 -3.32 19.70
C TRP A 96 -2.66 -2.89 21.15
N ASP A 97 -2.38 -3.79 22.10
CA ASP A 97 -2.32 -3.48 23.53
C ASP A 97 -1.20 -2.46 23.88
N THR A 98 -0.24 -2.25 22.97
CA THR A 98 0.84 -1.27 23.11
C THR A 98 0.61 0.01 22.30
N GLN A 99 -0.47 0.07 21.52
CA GLN A 99 -0.78 1.23 20.68
C GLN A 99 -1.74 2.17 21.42
N PRO A 100 -1.73 3.48 21.09
CA PRO A 100 -2.64 4.45 21.67
C PRO A 100 -4.04 4.29 21.06
N VAL A 101 -4.71 3.18 21.39
CA VAL A 101 -6.08 2.87 21.01
C VAL A 101 -6.86 2.43 22.25
N PRO A 102 -8.16 2.75 22.37
CA PRO A 102 -8.95 2.29 23.50
C PRO A 102 -9.04 0.77 23.49
N LYS A 103 -9.05 0.14 24.67
CA LYS A 103 -9.30 -1.29 24.78
C LYS A 103 -10.77 -1.59 24.50
N LEU A 104 -11.07 -2.84 24.14
CA LEU A 104 -12.43 -3.29 23.85
C LEU A 104 -13.40 -3.05 25.02
N GLU A 105 -12.90 -3.13 26.25
CA GLU A 105 -13.69 -3.00 27.48
C GLU A 105 -13.82 -1.55 27.97
N ASP A 106 -13.05 -0.61 27.41
CA ASP A 106 -13.01 0.77 27.89
C ASP A 106 -14.31 1.51 27.54
N LYS A 107 -14.87 2.19 28.54
CA LYS A 107 -15.93 3.19 28.33
C LYS A 107 -15.28 4.49 27.90
N VAL A 108 -15.66 4.97 26.72
CA VAL A 108 -15.12 6.20 26.13
C VAL A 108 -16.24 7.23 26.19
N ASP A 109 -16.19 8.07 27.22
CA ASP A 109 -17.21 9.08 27.49
C ASP A 109 -16.84 10.44 26.86
N GLU A 110 -15.54 10.73 26.74
CA GLU A 110 -14.99 11.95 26.16
C GLU A 110 -14.27 11.71 24.84
N SER A 111 -14.23 12.72 23.97
CA SER A 111 -13.56 12.67 22.66
C SER A 111 -12.32 13.55 22.69
N GLY A 112 -11.15 12.97 22.46
CA GLY A 112 -9.87 13.69 22.45
C GLY A 112 -8.69 12.76 22.20
N PRO A 113 -7.46 13.31 22.13
CA PRO A 113 -6.23 12.52 22.01
C PRO A 113 -6.03 11.59 23.21
N LEU A 114 -5.57 10.36 22.95
CA LEU A 114 -5.26 9.37 24.00
C LEU A 114 -3.87 9.57 24.61
N GLU A 115 -2.95 10.11 23.82
CA GLU A 115 -1.62 10.56 24.26
C GLU A 115 -1.45 12.03 23.83
N PRO A 116 -0.69 12.84 24.57
CA PRO A 116 -0.29 14.15 24.09
C PRO A 116 0.61 14.01 22.86
N ASP A 117 0.57 15.03 22.00
CA ASP A 117 1.41 15.09 20.81
C ASP A 117 2.90 15.03 21.21
N LYS A 118 3.66 14.21 20.47
CA LYS A 118 5.07 13.96 20.77
C LYS A 118 5.92 15.11 20.25
N SER A 119 6.64 15.80 21.14
CA SER A 119 7.59 16.85 20.76
C SER A 119 8.82 16.30 20.05
N GLU A 120 9.21 15.06 20.38
CA GLU A 120 10.36 14.37 19.80
C GLU A 120 9.90 13.08 19.12
N VAL A 121 10.14 12.99 17.82
CA VAL A 121 9.82 11.83 17.00
C VAL A 121 11.11 11.19 16.53
N ARG A 122 11.21 9.87 16.65
CA ARG A 122 12.36 9.08 16.19
C ARG A 122 12.72 9.40 14.73
N GLU A 123 13.96 9.84 14.51
CA GLU A 123 14.47 10.19 13.18
C GLU A 123 14.77 8.96 12.32
N GLU A 124 15.35 7.93 12.94
CA GLU A 124 15.76 6.70 12.25
C GLU A 124 14.58 5.74 11.99
N PRO A 125 14.52 5.09 10.82
CA PRO A 125 13.54 4.05 10.55
C PRO A 125 13.56 2.93 11.59
N TYR A 126 12.44 2.23 11.74
CA TYR A 126 12.41 1.00 12.54
C TYR A 126 13.27 -0.09 11.89
N SER A 127 13.97 -0.86 12.72
CA SER A 127 14.82 -1.95 12.25
C SER A 127 13.97 -3.05 11.62
N LEU A 128 14.35 -3.46 10.41
CA LEU A 128 13.89 -4.67 9.75
C LEU A 128 14.88 -5.80 10.00
N SER A 129 14.45 -7.05 9.81
CA SER A 129 15.41 -8.17 9.73
C SER A 129 16.33 -7.96 8.53
N ASP A 130 17.61 -8.35 8.63
CA ASP A 130 18.67 -8.17 7.64
C ASP A 130 18.34 -8.59 6.20
N LYS A 131 17.30 -9.41 6.03
CA LYS A 131 16.81 -9.87 4.72
C LYS A 131 15.93 -8.84 4.01
N PHE A 132 15.51 -7.78 4.70
CA PHE A 132 14.57 -6.79 4.22
C PHE A 132 15.10 -5.38 4.35
N ILE A 133 14.63 -4.51 3.47
CA ILE A 133 14.97 -3.10 3.43
C ILE A 133 13.70 -2.28 3.19
N TRP A 134 13.70 -1.06 3.72
CA TRP A 134 12.67 -0.08 3.41
C TRP A 134 12.85 0.46 2.00
N ASP A 135 11.73 0.76 1.35
CA ASP A 135 11.71 1.44 0.07
C ASP A 135 10.55 2.44 0.02
N GLU A 136 10.75 3.56 -0.66
CA GLU A 136 9.71 4.58 -0.86
C GLU A 136 9.24 4.53 -2.29
N LEU A 137 8.04 4.00 -2.52
CA LEU A 137 7.57 3.75 -3.88
C LEU A 137 7.25 5.06 -4.59
N ASP A 138 7.78 5.21 -5.80
CA ASP A 138 7.36 6.23 -6.74
C ASP A 138 6.22 5.72 -7.61
N LEU A 139 5.00 6.18 -7.35
CA LEU A 139 3.84 5.75 -8.14
C LEU A 139 3.78 6.40 -9.53
N ASN A 140 4.67 7.35 -9.83
CA ASN A 140 4.83 7.90 -11.18
C ASN A 140 5.79 7.06 -12.04
N ASP A 141 6.51 6.11 -11.43
CA ASP A 141 7.33 5.13 -12.12
C ASP A 141 6.47 3.90 -12.49
N ASP A 142 6.30 3.67 -13.79
CA ASP A 142 5.51 2.58 -14.35
C ASP A 142 5.94 1.18 -13.86
N ALA A 143 7.24 1.01 -13.54
CA ALA A 143 7.76 -0.23 -13.00
C ALA A 143 7.32 -0.43 -11.56
N GLN A 144 7.47 0.60 -10.71
CA GLN A 144 7.15 0.52 -9.28
C GLN A 144 5.65 0.40 -9.03
N ILE A 145 4.81 1.12 -9.77
CA ILE A 145 3.36 0.91 -9.68
C ILE A 145 2.94 -0.45 -10.25
N GLY A 146 3.67 -0.96 -11.24
CA GLY A 146 3.52 -2.33 -11.73
C GLY A 146 3.79 -3.37 -10.64
N GLU A 147 4.84 -3.19 -9.85
CA GLU A 147 5.16 -4.06 -8.73
C GLU A 147 4.13 -3.97 -7.61
N LEU A 148 3.65 -2.77 -7.26
CA LEU A 148 2.59 -2.58 -6.27
C LEU A 148 1.30 -3.26 -6.71
N TYR A 149 0.91 -3.07 -7.97
CA TYR A 149 -0.22 -3.76 -8.58
C TYR A 149 -0.09 -5.28 -8.44
N CYS A 150 1.06 -5.85 -8.81
CA CYS A 150 1.30 -7.29 -8.68
C CYS A 150 1.23 -7.77 -7.22
N LEU A 151 1.83 -7.01 -6.28
CA LEU A 151 1.77 -7.35 -4.86
C LEU A 151 0.32 -7.42 -4.36
N LEU A 152 -0.48 -6.39 -4.64
CA LEU A 152 -1.86 -6.30 -4.19
C LEU A 152 -2.73 -7.36 -4.86
N ASN A 153 -2.64 -7.51 -6.18
CA ASN A 153 -3.43 -8.50 -6.92
C ASN A 153 -3.20 -9.94 -6.42
N GLU A 154 -1.95 -10.29 -6.08
CA GLU A 154 -1.61 -11.64 -5.63
C GLU A 154 -1.82 -11.88 -4.13
N ASN A 155 -1.73 -10.83 -3.29
CA ASN A 155 -1.59 -10.95 -1.83
C ASN A 155 -2.53 -10.07 -1.00
N TYR A 156 -3.39 -9.25 -1.61
CA TYR A 156 -4.36 -8.43 -0.89
C TYR A 156 -5.61 -9.22 -0.50
N VAL A 157 -6.61 -8.52 0.06
CA VAL A 157 -7.83 -9.08 0.66
C VAL A 157 -8.47 -10.13 -0.25
N GLU A 158 -8.65 -11.32 0.31
CA GLU A 158 -9.34 -12.46 -0.29
C GLU A 158 -10.68 -12.61 0.44
N ASP A 159 -11.72 -13.02 -0.27
CA ASP A 159 -12.93 -13.56 0.33
C ASP A 159 -12.62 -14.89 1.05
N GLU A 160 -13.52 -15.29 1.95
CA GLU A 160 -13.35 -16.51 2.77
C GLU A 160 -13.15 -17.77 1.89
N ASP A 161 -13.74 -17.78 0.69
CA ASP A 161 -13.66 -18.87 -0.28
C ASP A 161 -12.53 -18.73 -1.33
N ASN A 162 -11.74 -17.65 -1.28
CA ASN A 162 -10.72 -17.29 -2.27
C ASN A 162 -11.22 -17.21 -3.73
N MET A 163 -12.52 -16.98 -3.96
CA MET A 163 -13.11 -16.82 -5.28
C MET A 163 -12.97 -15.41 -5.84
N PHE A 164 -12.84 -14.40 -4.98
CA PHE A 164 -12.80 -12.99 -5.35
C PHE A 164 -11.60 -12.27 -4.73
N ARG A 165 -10.87 -11.54 -5.58
CA ARG A 165 -9.80 -10.63 -5.17
C ARG A 165 -10.06 -9.24 -5.74
N PHE A 166 -9.71 -8.22 -4.97
CA PHE A 166 -9.74 -6.86 -5.48
C PHE A 166 -8.64 -6.65 -6.52
N ASP A 167 -9.05 -6.45 -7.78
CA ASP A 167 -8.16 -6.07 -8.87
C ASP A 167 -8.08 -4.55 -8.99
N TYR A 168 -7.27 -3.93 -8.12
CA TYR A 168 -7.05 -2.49 -8.14
C TYR A 168 -6.17 -2.12 -9.33
N SER A 169 -6.77 -1.58 -10.40
CA SER A 169 -6.01 -1.09 -11.56
C SER A 169 -4.93 -0.07 -11.16
N LYS A 170 -3.82 -0.03 -11.90
CA LYS A 170 -2.74 0.96 -11.69
C LYS A 170 -3.27 2.40 -11.63
N ARG A 171 -4.19 2.75 -12.53
CA ARG A 171 -4.82 4.08 -12.56
C ARG A 171 -5.62 4.38 -11.30
N PHE A 172 -6.32 3.38 -10.75
CA PHE A 172 -7.03 3.50 -9.49
C PHE A 172 -6.05 3.72 -8.33
N LEU A 173 -4.94 2.98 -8.30
CA LEU A 173 -3.91 3.14 -7.27
C LEU A 173 -3.30 4.54 -7.29
N CYS A 174 -2.94 5.09 -8.47
CA CYS A 174 -2.50 6.49 -8.58
C CYS A 174 -3.55 7.45 -8.01
N TRP A 175 -4.81 7.31 -8.45
CA TRP A 175 -5.90 8.18 -8.00
C TRP A 175 -6.12 8.13 -6.49
N ALA A 176 -6.09 6.94 -5.90
CA ALA A 176 -6.33 6.74 -4.47
C ALA A 176 -5.13 7.15 -3.59
N LEU A 177 -3.90 6.96 -4.09
CA LEU A 177 -2.67 7.18 -3.31
C LEU A 177 -2.03 8.55 -3.52
N GLN A 178 -2.46 9.31 -4.52
CA GLN A 178 -1.94 10.65 -4.83
C GLN A 178 -3.00 11.77 -4.74
N PRO A 179 -3.85 11.83 -3.68
CA PRO A 179 -4.73 12.99 -3.48
C PRO A 179 -3.93 14.24 -3.10
N PRO A 180 -4.50 15.45 -3.18
CA PRO A 180 -3.80 16.69 -2.81
C PRO A 180 -3.12 16.59 -1.43
N GLY A 181 -1.84 16.94 -1.35
CA GLY A 181 -1.03 16.85 -0.13
C GLY A 181 -0.36 15.49 0.10
N TRP A 182 -0.51 14.51 -0.81
CA TRP A 182 0.22 13.25 -0.74
C TRP A 182 1.74 13.47 -0.66
N LYS A 183 2.43 12.54 0.01
CA LYS A 183 3.89 12.55 0.11
C LYS A 183 4.42 11.17 -0.25
N LYS A 184 5.50 11.13 -1.05
CA LYS A 184 6.18 9.88 -1.43
C LYS A 184 6.64 9.07 -0.21
N VAL A 185 7.09 9.75 0.84
CA VAL A 185 7.49 9.11 2.11
C VAL A 185 6.35 8.30 2.76
N TRP A 186 5.10 8.59 2.44
CA TRP A 186 3.94 7.85 2.94
C TRP A 186 3.58 6.63 2.10
N HIS A 187 4.27 6.39 0.98
CA HIS A 187 4.14 5.16 0.18
C HIS A 187 5.23 4.17 0.60
N CYS A 188 5.02 3.55 1.76
CA CYS A 188 6.05 2.76 2.43
C CYS A 188 6.03 1.31 1.96
N GLY A 189 7.10 0.88 1.30
CA GLY A 189 7.34 -0.48 0.84
C GLY A 189 8.41 -1.22 1.64
N ILE A 190 8.31 -2.55 1.62
CA ILE A 190 9.38 -3.45 2.07
C ILE A 190 9.84 -4.29 0.89
N ARG A 191 11.15 -4.28 0.63
CA ARG A 191 11.80 -5.12 -0.36
C ARG A 191 12.69 -6.16 0.31
N VAL A 192 12.86 -7.29 -0.36
CA VAL A 192 13.89 -8.27 0.00
C VAL A 192 15.25 -7.75 -0.49
N CYS A 193 16.27 -7.77 0.39
CA CYS A 193 17.59 -7.23 0.10
C CYS A 193 18.26 -7.94 -1.09
N SER A 194 18.14 -9.28 -1.18
CA SER A 194 18.85 -10.09 -2.18
C SER A 194 18.35 -9.95 -3.61
N ASN A 195 17.05 -9.74 -3.82
CA ASN A 195 16.44 -9.74 -5.15
C ASN A 195 15.58 -8.49 -5.43
N ARG A 196 15.54 -7.53 -4.49
CA ARG A 196 14.75 -6.30 -4.55
C ARG A 196 13.25 -6.51 -4.75
N LYS A 197 12.70 -7.72 -4.58
CA LYS A 197 11.26 -7.99 -4.75
C LYS A 197 10.47 -7.26 -3.68
N LEU A 198 9.42 -6.55 -4.08
CA LEU A 198 8.45 -5.94 -3.18
C LEU A 198 7.62 -7.03 -2.47
N VAL A 199 7.59 -6.99 -1.14
CA VAL A 199 6.94 -8.02 -0.30
C VAL A 199 6.05 -7.45 0.81
N GLY A 200 6.01 -6.13 0.97
CA GLY A 200 5.10 -5.46 1.87
C GLY A 200 4.86 -4.03 1.43
N PHE A 201 3.68 -3.50 1.74
CA PHE A 201 3.29 -2.13 1.44
C PHE A 201 2.31 -1.62 2.50
N ILE A 202 2.40 -0.34 2.83
CA ILE A 202 1.41 0.42 3.59
C ILE A 202 1.42 1.86 3.08
N SER A 203 0.23 2.48 3.05
CA SER A 203 0.10 3.87 2.60
C SER A 203 -0.60 4.74 3.62
N ALA A 204 -0.27 6.02 3.60
CA ALA A 204 -1.00 7.08 4.29
C ALA A 204 -1.31 8.23 3.32
N VAL A 205 -2.52 8.78 3.40
CA VAL A 205 -2.93 9.97 2.66
C VAL A 205 -3.52 11.00 3.61
N PRO A 206 -3.31 12.32 3.41
CA PRO A 206 -3.81 13.32 4.34
C PRO A 206 -5.31 13.55 4.12
N ALA A 207 -6.06 13.73 5.21
CA ALA A 207 -7.48 14.05 5.16
C ALA A 207 -7.87 14.96 6.33
N HIS A 208 -8.73 15.94 6.05
CA HIS A 208 -9.41 16.69 7.10
C HIS A 208 -10.64 15.89 7.53
N VAL A 209 -10.61 15.38 8.75
CA VAL A 209 -11.67 14.52 9.29
C VAL A 209 -12.44 15.29 10.35
N ARG A 210 -13.76 15.31 10.22
CA ARG A 210 -14.66 15.85 11.23
C ARG A 210 -15.17 14.73 12.13
N ILE A 211 -14.80 14.79 13.40
CA ILE A 211 -15.24 13.88 14.46
C ILE A 211 -16.15 14.65 15.40
N LYS A 212 -17.47 14.41 15.28
CA LYS A 212 -18.51 15.19 15.99
C LYS A 212 -18.34 16.70 15.69
N ASP A 213 -18.05 17.50 16.71
CA ASP A 213 -17.90 18.94 16.65
C ASP A 213 -16.44 19.39 16.42
N HIS A 214 -15.50 18.44 16.32
CA HIS A 214 -14.08 18.73 16.13
C HIS A 214 -13.64 18.38 14.71
N GLU A 215 -12.88 19.27 14.07
CA GLU A 215 -12.24 19.03 12.78
C GLU A 215 -10.73 19.02 12.96
N GLN A 216 -10.06 18.05 12.36
CA GLN A 216 -8.63 17.86 12.54
C GLN A 216 -8.00 17.26 11.28
N LEU A 217 -6.78 17.71 10.97
CA LEU A 217 -5.95 17.09 9.95
C LEU A 217 -5.44 15.75 10.48
N MET A 218 -5.75 14.68 9.76
CA MET A 218 -5.35 13.30 10.06
C MET A 218 -4.77 12.66 8.79
N VAL A 219 -4.32 11.42 8.93
CA VAL A 219 -4.04 10.57 7.77
C VAL A 219 -5.01 9.39 7.68
N GLU A 220 -5.41 9.04 6.47
CA GLU A 220 -6.11 7.79 6.19
C GLU A 220 -5.08 6.72 5.86
N ILE A 221 -5.06 5.64 6.64
CA ILE A 221 -4.19 4.50 6.39
C ILE A 221 -4.92 3.50 5.51
N ASN A 222 -4.30 3.11 4.40
CA ASN A 222 -4.88 2.16 3.46
C ASN A 222 -3.81 1.26 2.82
N PHE A 223 -4.25 0.24 2.10
CA PHE A 223 -3.41 -0.69 1.32
C PHE A 223 -2.32 -1.38 2.13
N LEU A 224 -2.57 -1.68 3.41
CA LEU A 224 -1.69 -2.55 4.20
C LEU A 224 -1.69 -3.96 3.60
N CYS A 225 -0.58 -4.34 2.97
CA CYS A 225 -0.41 -5.64 2.34
C CYS A 225 0.93 -6.25 2.75
N VAL A 226 0.90 -7.54 3.07
CA VAL A 226 2.10 -8.34 3.28
C VAL A 226 1.99 -9.59 2.42
N HIS A 227 3.07 -9.89 1.70
CA HIS A 227 3.17 -11.07 0.87
C HIS A 227 2.80 -12.34 1.66
N LYS A 228 2.01 -13.24 1.08
CA LYS A 228 1.44 -14.44 1.74
C LYS A 228 2.45 -15.25 2.57
N LYS A 229 3.62 -15.52 2.00
CA LYS A 229 4.73 -16.25 2.64
C LYS A 229 5.36 -15.56 3.87
N LEU A 230 5.07 -14.28 4.09
CA LEU A 230 5.55 -13.48 5.22
C LEU A 230 4.44 -13.16 6.23
N ARG A 231 3.20 -13.56 5.95
CA ARG A 231 2.12 -13.55 6.95
C ARG A 231 2.59 -14.37 8.17
N SER A 232 2.23 -13.93 9.38
CA SER A 232 2.68 -14.49 10.67
C SER A 232 4.13 -14.20 11.09
N LYS A 233 4.94 -13.47 10.32
CA LYS A 233 6.30 -13.05 10.73
C LYS A 233 6.37 -11.67 11.40
N ARG A 234 5.24 -11.16 11.92
CA ARG A 234 5.12 -9.84 12.56
C ARG A 234 5.61 -8.66 11.70
N VAL A 235 5.56 -8.78 10.37
CA VAL A 235 5.94 -7.70 9.44
C VAL A 235 4.93 -6.54 9.46
N ALA A 236 3.62 -6.83 9.53
CA ALA A 236 2.57 -5.80 9.57
C ALA A 236 2.70 -4.83 10.77
N PRO A 237 2.94 -5.29 12.02
CA PRO A 237 3.30 -4.41 13.13
C PRO A 237 4.44 -3.43 12.85
N VAL A 238 5.49 -3.88 12.14
CA VAL A 238 6.65 -3.04 11.82
C VAL A 238 6.30 -2.01 10.75
N LEU A 239 5.50 -2.38 9.74
CA LEU A 239 4.93 -1.45 8.76
C LEU A 239 4.10 -0.35 9.44
N ILE A 240 3.21 -0.74 10.36
CA ILE A 240 2.36 0.21 11.09
C ILE A 240 3.23 1.17 11.92
N LYS A 241 4.21 0.67 12.68
CA LYS A 241 5.12 1.53 13.45
C LYS A 241 5.90 2.51 12.57
N GLU A 242 6.38 2.04 11.42
CA GLU A 242 7.15 2.89 10.50
C GLU A 242 6.28 3.96 9.84
N ILE A 243 5.06 3.64 9.37
CA ILE A 243 4.19 4.68 8.80
C ILE A 243 3.77 5.68 9.87
N THR A 244 3.47 5.24 11.10
CA THR A 244 3.17 6.15 12.22
C THR A 244 4.34 7.08 12.50
N ARG A 245 5.58 6.58 12.50
CA ARG A 245 6.77 7.43 12.67
C ARG A 245 6.88 8.48 11.57
N ARG A 246 6.70 8.09 10.30
CA ARG A 246 6.78 9.01 9.15
C ARG A 246 5.68 10.08 9.18
N VAL A 247 4.49 9.71 9.63
CA VAL A 247 3.36 10.64 9.78
C VAL A 247 3.59 11.60 10.96
N ASN A 248 4.07 11.09 12.10
CA ASN A 248 4.40 11.92 13.26
C ASN A 248 5.53 12.93 12.96
N ARG A 249 6.49 12.58 12.09
CA ARG A 249 7.54 13.53 11.64
C ARG A 249 7.00 14.72 10.85
N GLU A 250 5.80 14.59 10.30
CA GLU A 250 5.10 15.67 9.60
C GLU A 250 4.15 16.43 10.54
N GLY A 251 4.18 16.13 11.84
CA GLY A 251 3.37 16.80 12.86
C GLY A 251 1.90 16.34 12.93
N ILE A 252 1.57 15.19 12.33
CA ILE A 252 0.23 14.60 12.40
C ILE A 252 0.28 13.41 13.35
N PHE A 253 -0.63 13.34 14.32
CA PHE A 253 -0.61 12.32 15.39
C PHE A 253 -1.87 11.45 15.42
N GLN A 254 -2.79 11.66 14.48
CA GLN A 254 -4.07 10.98 14.41
C GLN A 254 -4.27 10.38 13.02
N ALA A 255 -4.90 9.21 12.99
CA ALA A 255 -5.14 8.47 11.77
C ALA A 255 -6.51 7.79 11.80
N VAL A 256 -7.10 7.61 10.62
CA VAL A 256 -8.31 6.82 10.40
C VAL A 256 -7.98 5.63 9.51
N TYR A 257 -8.59 4.48 9.81
CA TYR A 257 -8.43 3.28 9.01
C TYR A 257 -9.68 2.39 9.11
N THR A 258 -9.83 1.51 8.13
CA THR A 258 -10.90 0.51 8.10
C THR A 258 -10.29 -0.88 8.01
N ALA A 259 -10.88 -1.85 8.70
CA ALA A 259 -10.48 -3.25 8.63
C ALA A 259 -11.72 -4.14 8.59
N GLY A 260 -11.63 -5.26 7.87
CA GLY A 260 -12.65 -6.32 7.89
C GLY A 260 -12.56 -7.24 9.11
N VAL A 261 -11.52 -7.10 9.93
CA VAL A 261 -11.30 -7.83 11.19
C VAL A 261 -11.59 -6.93 12.38
N LEU A 262 -12.02 -7.52 13.49
CA LEU A 262 -12.29 -6.77 14.71
C LEU A 262 -10.96 -6.37 15.38
N LEU A 263 -10.76 -5.07 15.57
CA LEU A 263 -9.59 -4.49 16.24
C LEU A 263 -10.02 -3.58 17.39
N PRO A 264 -9.28 -3.55 18.52
CA PRO A 264 -9.58 -2.62 19.62
C PRO A 264 -9.37 -1.15 19.19
N LYS A 265 -10.33 -0.22 19.36
CA LYS A 265 -11.78 -0.37 19.52
C LYS A 265 -12.45 0.25 18.28
N PRO A 266 -13.41 -0.42 17.63
CA PRO A 266 -14.06 0.15 16.46
C PRO A 266 -14.97 1.33 16.85
N ILE A 267 -14.88 2.43 16.11
CA ILE A 267 -15.79 3.59 16.26
C ILE A 267 -17.19 3.25 15.71
N SER A 268 -17.24 2.52 14.61
CA SER A 268 -18.48 2.09 13.95
C SER A 268 -18.27 0.77 13.20
N VAL A 269 -19.35 0.03 12.94
CA VAL A 269 -19.36 -1.20 12.13
C VAL A 269 -20.48 -1.06 11.10
N CYS A 270 -20.15 -1.27 9.83
CA CYS A 270 -21.08 -1.22 8.70
C CYS A 270 -21.25 -2.62 8.09
N ARG A 271 -22.41 -2.89 7.48
CA ARG A 271 -22.74 -4.15 6.80
C ARG A 271 -23.35 -3.88 5.43
#